data_AF-A0A378N1G5-F1
#
_entry.id   AF-A0A378N1G5-F1
#
_cell.length_a   1.000
_cell.length_b   1.000
_cell.length_c   1.000
_cell.angle_alpha   90.00
_cell.angle_beta   90.00
_cell.angle_gamma   90.00
#
_symmetry.space_group_name_H-M   'P 1'
#
loop_
_entity.id
_entity.type
_entity.pdbx_description
1 polymer ?
#
loop_
_entity_poly.entity_id
_entity_poly.type
_entity_poly.pdbx_seq_one_letter_code
_entity_poly.pdbx_strand_id
1 'polypeptide(L)' 'MVVNPESFEQIIGQSVKIKEVVEQAKKFANLDAPLLIQGETGTGKDLFAKSCHHFGSRRMQNLLP' A
#
# COMPACT_ATOMS: atom_id res chain seq x y z
N MET A 1 -18.10 -13.17 -0.11
CA MET A 1 -17.33 -11.92 -0.02
C MET A 1 -15.99 -12.18 -0.66
N VAL A 2 -15.68 -11.54 -1.79
CA VAL A 2 -14.36 -11.70 -2.44
C VAL A 2 -13.43 -10.71 -1.75
N VAL A 3 -12.46 -11.21 -0.99
CA VAL A 3 -11.42 -10.39 -0.38
C VAL A 3 -10.42 -10.05 -1.48
N ASN A 4 -10.17 -8.77 -1.73
CA ASN A 4 -9.16 -8.39 -2.69
C ASN A 4 -7.76 -8.56 -2.05
N PRO A 5 -6.89 -9.43 -2.59
CA PRO A 5 -5.58 -9.72 -2.00
C PRO A 5 -4.60 -8.54 -2.09
N GLU A 6 -4.92 -7.50 -2.85
CA GLU A 6 -4.07 -6.32 -3.04
C GLU A 6 -4.64 -5.07 -2.36
N SER A 7 -5.59 -5.23 -1.45
CA SER A 7 -6.20 -4.11 -0.71
C SER A 7 -5.43 -3.80 0.59
N PHE A 8 -5.50 -2.54 1.03
CA PHE A 8 -5.04 -2.12 2.36
C PHE A 8 -5.70 -2.90 3.50
N GLU A 9 -6.85 -3.53 3.25
CA GLU A 9 -7.55 -4.42 4.20
C GLU A 9 -6.72 -5.66 4.59
N GLN A 10 -5.72 -6.03 3.79
CA GLN A 10 -4.77 -7.10 4.10
C GLN A 10 -3.75 -6.69 5.19
N ILE A 11 -3.60 -5.39 5.46
CA ILE A 11 -2.67 -4.88 6.47
C ILE A 11 -3.34 -4.93 7.84
N ILE A 12 -3.27 -6.10 8.47
CA ILE A 12 -3.88 -6.36 9.77
C ILE A 12 -2.95 -5.86 10.88
N GLY A 13 -3.24 -4.68 11.43
CA GLY A 13 -2.46 -4.11 12.52
C GLY A 13 -3.26 -3.13 13.36
N GLN A 14 -3.06 -3.16 14.68
CA GLN A 14 -3.86 -2.37 15.63
C GLN A 14 -3.12 -1.18 16.25
N SER A 15 -1.79 -1.12 16.09
CA SER A 15 -0.99 -0.05 16.66
C SER A 15 -1.32 1.30 16.01
N VAL A 16 -1.09 2.39 16.73
CA VAL A 16 -1.30 3.74 16.17
C VAL A 16 -0.37 3.96 14.98
N LYS A 17 0.90 3.55 15.10
CA LYS A 17 1.92 3.69 14.06
C LYS A 17 1.51 3.03 12.73
N ILE A 18 1.00 1.79 12.75
CA ILE A 18 0.63 1.12 11.49
C ILE A 18 -0.58 1.80 10.84
N LYS A 19 -1.55 2.28 11.64
CA LYS A 19 -2.70 3.03 11.13
C LYS A 19 -2.27 4.33 10.46
N GLU A 20 -1.32 5.06 11.07
CA GLU A 20 -0.76 6.28 10.48
C GLU A 20 -0.06 6.02 9.14
N VAL A 21 0.76 4.96 9.07
CA VAL A 21 1.46 4.57 7.84
C VAL A 21 0.47 4.16 6.75
N VAL A 22 -0.60 3.42 7.09
CA VAL A 22 -1.67 3.08 6.13
C VAL A 22 -2.37 4.32 5.59
N GLU A 23 -2.71 5.28 6.45
CA GLU A 23 -3.36 6.52 6.01
C GLU A 23 -2.44 7.40 5.16
N GLN A 24 -1.14 7.46 5.47
CA GLN A 24 -0.15 8.12 4.62
C GLN A 24 -0.04 7.44 3.26
N ALA A 25 0.06 6.11 3.23
CA ALA A 25 0.15 5.34 2.00
C ALA A 25 -1.08 5.55 1.08
N LYS A 26 -2.30 5.58 1.63
CA LYS A 26 -3.52 5.92 0.87
C LYS A 26 -3.46 7.31 0.25
N LYS A 27 -2.96 8.31 0.98
CA LYS A 27 -2.79 9.67 0.46
C LYS A 27 -1.78 9.71 -0.68
N PHE A 28 -0.64 9.04 -0.52
CA PHE A 28 0.42 9.02 -1.53
C PHE A 28 0.07 8.18 -2.76
N ALA A 29 -0.76 7.15 -2.63
CA ALA A 29 -1.19 6.29 -3.73
C ALA A 29 -1.87 7.06 -4.89
N ASN A 30 -2.52 8.19 -4.59
CA ASN A 30 -3.19 9.03 -5.59
C ASN A 30 -2.31 10.14 -6.18
N LEU A 31 -1.06 10.30 -5.71
CA LEU A 31 -0.15 11.29 -6.26
C LEU A 31 0.44 10.79 -7.59
N ASP A 32 0.55 11.71 -8.55
CA ASP A 32 1.27 11.48 -9.79
C ASP A 32 2.79 11.71 -9.60
N ALA A 33 3.37 10.92 -8.71
CA ALA A 33 4.79 10.93 -8.39
C ALA A 33 5.29 9.51 -8.05
N PRO A 34 6.60 9.25 -8.13
CA PRO A 34 7.19 8.02 -7.59
C PRO A 34 7.05 7.94 -6.06
N LEU A 35 6.74 6.75 -5.54
CA LEU A 35 6.65 6.47 -4.11
C LEU A 35 7.80 5.54 -3.70
N LEU A 36 8.58 5.95 -2.69
CA LEU A 36 9.63 5.13 -2.09
C LEU A 36 9.13 4.52 -0.79
N ILE A 37 9.13 3.19 -0.68
CA ILE A 37 8.74 2.46 0.53
C ILE A 37 10.01 1.91 1.19
N GLN A 38 10.29 2.34 2.43
CA GLN A 38 11.47 1.93 3.19
C GLN A 38 11.09 1.13 4.44
N GLY A 39 12.02 0.31 4.91
CA GLY A 39 11.85 -0.55 6.07
C GLY A 39 12.71 -1.80 5.99
N GLU A 40 12.84 -2.50 7.12
CA GLU A 40 13.65 -3.71 7.24
C GLU A 40 13.07 -4.90 6.46
N THR A 41 13.86 -5.96 6.29
CA THR A 41 13.39 -7.20 5.68
C THR A 41 12.26 -7.82 6.52
N GLY A 42 11.19 -8.27 5.86
CA GLY A 42 10.05 -8.89 6.54
C GLY A 42 8.99 -7.93 7.08
N THR A 43 9.12 -6.61 6.88
CA THR A 43 8.12 -5.62 7.35
C THR A 43 6.89 -5.43 6.44
N GLY A 44 6.74 -6.25 5.40
CA GLY A 44 5.57 -6.21 4.51
C GLY A 44 5.56 -5.05 3.50
N LYS A 45 6.72 -4.53 3.08
CA LYS A 45 6.80 -3.42 2.10
C LYS A 45 6.09 -3.72 0.78
N ASP A 46 6.18 -4.96 0.29
CA ASP A 46 5.50 -5.37 -0.96
C ASP A 46 3.98 -5.33 -0.82
N LEU A 47 3.46 -5.59 0.38
CA LEU A 47 2.03 -5.48 0.67
C LEU A 47 1.58 -4.03 0.56
N PHE A 48 2.38 -3.09 1.07
CA PHE A 48 2.15 -1.66 0.90
C PHE A 48 2.24 -1.23 -0.57
N ALA A 49 3.24 -1.70 -1.33
CA ALA A 49 3.39 -1.38 -2.75
C ALA A 49 2.16 -1.80 -3.56
N LYS A 50 1.72 -3.05 -3.40
CA LYS A 50 0.52 -3.59 -4.05
C LYS A 50 -0.75 -2.85 -3.63
N SER A 51 -0.89 -2.56 -2.33
CA SER A 51 -2.01 -1.79 -1.79
C SER A 51 -2.09 -0.38 -2.36
N CYS A 52 -0.94 0.32 -2.45
CA CYS A 52 -0.88 1.64 -3.06
C CYS A 52 -1.24 1.60 -4.54
N HIS A 53 -0.70 0.62 -5.28
CA HIS A 53 -1.00 0.46 -6.71
C HIS A 53 -2.49 0.20 -6.95
N HIS A 54 -3.09 -0.73 -6.20
CA HIS A 54 -4.50 -1.07 -6.33
C HIS A 54 -5.43 0.08 -5.95
N PHE A 55 -5.08 0.84 -4.89
CA PHE A 55 -5.87 1.97 -4.42
C PHE A 55 -5.75 3.21 -5.32
N GLY A 56 -4.57 3.42 -5.91
CA GLY A 56 -4.22 4.65 -6.63
C GLY A 56 -4.82 4.79 -8.02
N SER A 57 -4.70 5.98 -8.59
CA SER A 57 -5.17 6.36 -9.93
C SER A 57 -4.62 5.48 -11.07
N ARG A 58 -3.46 4.83 -10.84
CA ARG A 58 -2.74 4.00 -11.82
C ARG A 58 -3.01 2.50 -11.70
N ARG A 59 -4.03 2.07 -10.95
CA ARG A 59 -4.38 0.65 -10.72
C ARG A 59 -4.61 -0.22 -11.96
N MET A 60 -4.84 0.40 -13.12
CA MET A 60 -5.02 -0.29 -14.40
C MET A 60 -3.72 -0.48 -15.18
N GLN A 61 -2.62 0.13 -14.73
CA GLN A 61 -1.30 -0.01 -15.32
C GLN A 61 -0.60 -1.24 -14.71
N ASN A 62 0.46 -1.73 -15.36
CA ASN A 62 1.26 -2.78 -14.77
C ASN A 62 2.03 -2.24 -13.55
N LEU A 63 1.99 -2.98 -12.45
CA LEU A 63 2.92 -2.77 -11.36
C LEU A 63 4.31 -3.18 -11.84
N LEU A 64 5.22 -2.22 -11.90
CA LEU A 64 6.62 -2.47 -12.22
C LEU A 64 7.31 -3.11 -11.01
N PRO A 65 8.29 -4.02 -11.22
CA PRO A 65 9.07 -4.64 -10.16
C PRO A 65 9.98 -3.64 -9.44
#